data_AF-A0A034WJ35-F1
#
_entry.id   AF-A0A034WJ35-F1
#
_cell.length_a   1.000
_cell.length_b   1.000
_cell.length_c   1.000
_cell.angle_alpha   90.00
_cell.angle_beta   90.00
_cell.angle_gamma   90.00
#
_symmetry.space_group_name_H-M   'P 1'
#
loop_
_entity.id
_entity.type
_entity.pdbx_description
1 polymer ?
#
loop_
_entity_poly.entity_id
_entity_poly.type
_entity_poly.pdbx_seq_one_letter_code
_entity_poly.pdbx_strand_id
1 'polypeptide(L)'
;VLDTVVGRQRGYSCRITFQEFLRRYQFLAFDFDETVDITKENCRLLMIRLKMEGWAIGKTKVFLRYYNDEFLARLYEVQVKKVIKVQSMMRALLARKRMKGGKDPKKAKGVTRNDEAATKIQKGNMEYAEKDFDVEYFDASETPSEAEDLFESARKEEALAAARLAEVEQATQTEDN
;
A
#
# COMPACT_ATOMS: atom_id res chain seq x y z
N VAL A 1 -32.75 3.77 -2.34
CA VAL A 1 -32.27 4.96 -1.59
C VAL A 1 -32.19 4.54 -0.13
N LEU A 2 -31.03 4.64 0.53
CA LEU A 2 -30.95 4.34 1.97
C LEU A 2 -31.51 5.53 2.74
N ASP A 3 -32.66 5.35 3.38
CA ASP A 3 -33.21 6.34 4.28
C ASP A 3 -32.31 6.54 5.51
N THR A 4 -32.21 7.78 5.97
CA THR A 4 -31.34 8.21 7.07
C THR A 4 -31.60 7.48 8.39
N VAL A 5 -32.81 6.93 8.57
CA VAL A 5 -33.20 6.11 9.73
C VAL A 5 -32.69 4.67 9.58
N VAL A 6 -32.85 4.08 8.40
CA VAL A 6 -32.37 2.72 8.06
C VAL A 6 -30.85 2.65 8.10
N GLY A 7 -30.15 3.71 7.68
CA GLY A 7 -28.69 3.78 7.75
C GLY A 7 -28.13 3.71 9.18
N ARG A 8 -28.83 4.30 10.17
CA ARG A 8 -28.44 4.21 11.59
C ARG A 8 -28.78 2.85 12.19
N GLN A 9 -29.94 2.28 11.86
CA GLN A 9 -30.34 0.95 12.33
C GLN A 9 -29.44 -0.17 11.77
N ARG A 10 -28.85 0.01 10.59
CA ARG A 10 -27.96 -0.97 9.94
C ARG A 10 -26.47 -0.85 10.33
N GLY A 11 -26.12 0.06 11.23
CA GLY A 11 -24.75 0.18 11.75
C GLY A 11 -23.73 0.82 10.79
N TYR A 12 -24.18 1.69 9.87
CA TYR A 12 -23.24 2.48 9.05
C TYR A 12 -22.70 3.66 9.86
N SER A 13 -21.47 3.53 10.35
CA SER A 13 -20.77 4.53 11.16
C SER A 13 -20.24 5.70 10.32
N CYS A 14 -19.81 5.46 9.09
CA CYS A 14 -19.13 6.44 8.26
C CYS A 14 -19.96 6.81 7.02
N ARG A 15 -20.00 8.11 6.69
CA ARG A 15 -20.75 8.69 5.56
C ARG A 15 -19.89 9.70 4.83
N ILE A 16 -19.44 9.37 3.63
CA ILE A 16 -18.51 10.20 2.85
C ILE A 16 -19.19 10.59 1.55
N THR A 17 -19.03 11.84 1.09
CA THR A 17 -19.53 12.25 -0.23
C THR A 17 -18.71 11.59 -1.35
N PHE A 18 -19.28 11.40 -2.53
CA PHE A 18 -18.54 10.80 -3.66
C PHE A 18 -17.25 11.54 -4.00
N GLN A 19 -17.31 12.87 -4.00
CA GLN A 19 -16.15 13.73 -4.23
C GLN A 19 -15.03 13.46 -3.23
N GLU A 20 -15.36 13.40 -1.94
CA GLU A 20 -14.34 13.22 -0.91
C GLU A 20 -13.81 11.78 -0.89
N PHE A 21 -14.68 10.81 -1.15
CA PHE A 21 -14.30 9.40 -1.21
C PHE A 21 -13.30 9.14 -2.34
N LEU A 22 -13.59 9.60 -3.56
CA LEU A 22 -12.68 9.41 -4.69
C LEU A 22 -11.40 10.24 -4.53
N ARG A 23 -11.50 11.50 -4.08
CA ARG A 23 -10.30 12.32 -3.81
C ARG A 23 -9.32 11.61 -2.86
N ARG A 24 -9.82 10.98 -1.79
CA ARG A 24 -8.97 10.31 -0.80
C ARG A 24 -8.46 8.96 -1.25
N TYR A 25 -9.30 8.17 -1.92
CA TYR A 25 -9.02 6.74 -2.10
C TYR A 25 -8.81 6.32 -3.56
N GLN A 26 -8.89 7.23 -4.55
CA GLN A 26 -8.73 6.87 -5.97
C GLN A 26 -7.42 6.12 -6.24
N PHE A 27 -6.31 6.58 -5.67
CA PHE A 27 -5.00 5.96 -5.93
C PHE A 27 -4.84 4.55 -5.33
N LEU A 28 -5.80 4.08 -4.52
CA LEU A 28 -5.78 2.73 -3.96
C LEU A 28 -6.23 1.67 -4.95
N ALA A 29 -7.05 2.04 -5.94
CA ALA A 29 -7.70 1.10 -6.85
C ALA A 29 -7.65 1.49 -8.33
N PHE A 30 -7.22 2.71 -8.62
CA PHE A 30 -7.07 3.24 -9.97
C PHE A 30 -5.59 3.55 -10.23
N ASP A 31 -5.15 3.28 -11.45
CA ASP A 31 -3.81 3.64 -11.89
C ASP A 31 -3.68 5.15 -12.09
N PHE A 32 -2.45 5.67 -12.06
CA PHE A 32 -2.19 7.10 -12.24
C PHE A 32 -2.65 7.65 -13.60
N ASP A 33 -2.71 6.78 -14.62
CA ASP A 33 -3.12 7.14 -15.97
C ASP A 33 -4.64 7.03 -16.19
N GLU A 34 -5.39 6.50 -15.22
CA GLU A 34 -6.84 6.32 -15.32
C GLU A 34 -7.57 7.62 -14.91
N THR A 35 -8.33 8.22 -15.83
CA THR A 35 -9.14 9.41 -15.54
C THR A 35 -10.38 9.04 -14.73
N VAL A 36 -10.37 9.32 -13.43
CA VAL A 36 -11.49 8.99 -12.53
C VAL A 36 -12.44 10.18 -12.37
N ASP A 37 -13.57 10.14 -13.07
CA ASP A 37 -14.65 11.10 -12.85
C ASP A 37 -15.36 10.88 -11.50
N ILE A 38 -15.92 11.95 -10.93
CA ILE A 38 -16.68 11.88 -9.67
C ILE A 38 -18.08 11.31 -9.95
N THR A 39 -18.14 9.99 -10.17
CA THR A 39 -19.37 9.26 -10.44
C THR A 39 -19.67 8.24 -9.34
N LYS A 40 -20.93 7.86 -9.25
CA LYS A 40 -21.40 6.83 -8.32
C LYS A 40 -20.78 5.47 -8.68
N GLU A 41 -20.63 5.24 -9.98
CA GLU A 41 -20.10 4.04 -10.60
C GLU A 41 -18.63 3.86 -10.25
N ASN A 42 -17.84 4.94 -10.31
CA ASN A 42 -16.42 4.89 -9.91
C ASN A 42 -16.25 4.65 -8.41
N CYS A 43 -17.11 5.24 -7.56
CA CYS A 43 -17.12 4.91 -6.14
C CYS A 43 -17.40 3.42 -5.91
N ARG A 44 -18.36 2.86 -6.66
CA ARG A 44 -18.69 1.43 -6.60
C ARG A 44 -17.52 0.56 -7.09
N LEU A 45 -16.92 0.95 -8.20
CA LEU A 45 -15.82 0.23 -8.84
C LEU A 45 -14.60 0.16 -7.92
N LEU A 46 -14.26 1.25 -7.23
CA LEU A 46 -13.22 1.28 -6.21
C LEU A 46 -13.45 0.19 -5.15
N MET A 47 -14.66 0.12 -4.61
CA MET A 47 -15.02 -0.83 -3.56
C MET A 47 -14.97 -2.29 -4.05
N ILE A 48 -15.38 -2.53 -5.29
CA ILE A 48 -15.31 -3.85 -5.94
C ILE A 48 -13.86 -4.27 -6.18
N ARG A 49 -13.02 -3.36 -6.69
CA ARG A 49 -11.58 -3.64 -6.90
C ARG A 49 -10.87 -3.95 -5.59
N LEU A 50 -11.25 -3.27 -4.51
CA LEU A 50 -10.76 -3.55 -3.15
C LEU A 50 -11.41 -4.79 -2.49
N LYS A 51 -12.35 -5.46 -3.17
CA LYS A 51 -13.11 -6.63 -2.67
C LYS A 51 -13.72 -6.42 -1.28
N MET A 52 -14.18 -5.20 -1.01
CA MET A 52 -14.84 -4.89 0.26
C MET A 52 -16.32 -5.28 0.21
N GLU A 53 -16.86 -5.70 1.35
CA GLU A 53 -18.27 -6.07 1.49
C GLU A 53 -19.01 -5.23 2.54
N GLY A 54 -20.34 -5.26 2.51
CA GLY A 54 -21.17 -4.57 3.50
C GLY A 54 -21.12 -3.04 3.42
N TRP A 55 -20.74 -2.48 2.27
CA TRP A 55 -20.91 -1.07 1.94
C TRP A 55 -22.27 -0.82 1.30
N ALA A 56 -22.71 0.43 1.31
CA ALA A 56 -23.89 0.84 0.55
C ALA A 56 -23.71 2.22 -0.05
N ILE A 57 -24.32 2.43 -1.22
CA ILE A 57 -24.19 3.68 -1.97
C ILE A 57 -25.55 4.38 -2.01
N GLY A 58 -25.57 5.62 -1.53
CA GLY A 58 -26.73 6.50 -1.57
C GLY A 58 -26.86 7.27 -2.88
N LYS A 59 -27.58 8.41 -2.81
CA LYS A 59 -27.71 9.34 -3.96
C LYS A 59 -26.44 10.16 -4.17
N THR A 60 -25.80 10.60 -3.09
CA THR A 60 -24.64 11.53 -3.12
C THR A 60 -23.50 11.10 -2.19
N LYS A 61 -23.73 10.06 -1.38
CA LYS A 61 -22.81 9.63 -0.33
C LYS A 61 -22.63 8.11 -0.34
N VAL A 62 -21.42 7.69 -0.01
CA VAL A 62 -21.05 6.32 0.31
C VAL A 62 -21.27 6.11 1.81
N PHE A 63 -21.88 4.99 2.16
CA PHE A 63 -22.10 4.55 3.53
C PHE A 63 -21.22 3.34 3.81
N LEU A 64 -20.36 3.50 4.82
CA LEU A 64 -19.38 2.51 5.23
C LEU A 64 -19.68 2.07 6.67
N ARG A 65 -19.45 0.80 6.94
CA ARG A 65 -19.35 0.29 8.31
C ARG A 65 -17.95 0.60 8.86
N TYR A 66 -17.81 0.60 10.19
CA TYR A 66 -16.57 1.00 10.86
C TYR A 66 -15.36 0.19 10.38
N TYR A 67 -15.52 -1.13 10.23
CA TYR A 67 -14.45 -2.00 9.76
C TYR A 67 -13.95 -1.65 8.34
N ASN A 68 -14.83 -1.19 7.44
CA ASN A 68 -14.42 -0.81 6.09
C ASN A 68 -13.69 0.54 6.07
N ASP A 69 -14.09 1.46 6.94
CA ASP A 69 -13.43 2.76 7.09
C ASP A 69 -12.01 2.57 7.65
N GLU A 70 -11.87 1.72 8.67
CA GLU A 70 -10.57 1.36 9.24
C GLU A 70 -9.70 0.60 8.22
N PHE A 71 -10.27 -0.35 7.48
CA PHE A 71 -9.56 -1.05 6.42
C PHE A 71 -9.01 -0.10 5.35
N LEU A 72 -9.83 0.85 4.88
CA LEU A 72 -9.41 1.88 3.91
C LEU A 72 -8.29 2.76 4.48
N ALA A 73 -8.39 3.16 5.74
CA ALA A 73 -7.36 3.97 6.40
C ALA A 73 -6.02 3.20 6.51
N ARG A 74 -6.04 1.95 6.96
CA ARG A 74 -4.83 1.11 7.04
C ARG A 74 -4.21 0.89 5.67
N LEU A 75 -5.03 0.55 4.66
CA LEU A 75 -4.55 0.33 3.30
C LEU A 75 -3.90 1.60 2.72
N TYR A 76 -4.50 2.76 2.97
CA TYR A 76 -3.94 4.07 2.63
C TYR A 76 -2.56 4.27 3.27
N GLU A 77 -2.43 4.05 4.57
CA GLU A 77 -1.16 4.24 5.28
C GLU A 77 -0.05 3.31 4.75
N VAL A 78 -0.38 2.05 4.49
CA VAL A 78 0.58 1.07 3.94
C VAL A 78 1.09 1.53 2.58
N GLN A 79 0.20 1.96 1.68
CA GLN A 79 0.61 2.43 0.35
C GLN A 79 1.46 3.70 0.43
N VAL A 80 1.08 4.66 1.28
CA VAL A 80 1.87 5.89 1.49
C VAL A 80 3.27 5.57 2.01
N LYS A 81 3.41 4.64 2.96
CA LYS A 81 4.73 4.20 3.46
C LYS A 81 5.60 3.64 2.33
N LYS A 82 5.03 2.81 1.44
CA LYS A 82 5.75 2.28 0.26
C LYS A 82 6.23 3.41 -0.66
N VAL A 83 5.35 4.38 -0.96
CA VAL A 83 5.71 5.55 -1.76
C VAL A 83 6.85 6.34 -1.14
N ILE A 84 6.79 6.60 0.18
CA ILE A 84 7.84 7.33 0.90
C ILE A 84 9.18 6.58 0.83
N LYS A 85 9.18 5.24 0.95
CA LYS A 85 10.39 4.40 0.85
C LYS A 85 11.03 4.52 -0.54
N VAL A 86 10.24 4.45 -1.60
CA VAL A 86 10.76 4.64 -2.97
C VAL A 86 11.30 6.06 -3.16
N GLN A 87 10.58 7.08 -2.70
CA GLN A 87 11.01 8.47 -2.78
C GLN A 87 12.32 8.71 -2.03
N SER A 88 12.50 8.14 -0.83
CA SER A 88 13.72 8.29 -0.04
C SER A 88 14.91 7.64 -0.74
N MET A 89 14.74 6.43 -1.29
CA MET A 89 15.76 5.74 -2.09
C MET A 89 16.16 6.55 -3.33
N MET A 90 15.18 7.10 -4.06
CA MET A 90 15.44 7.93 -5.24
C MET A 90 16.20 9.21 -4.88
N ARG A 91 15.80 9.91 -3.80
CA ARG A 91 16.50 11.11 -3.32
C ARG A 91 17.94 10.79 -2.92
N ALA A 92 18.15 9.68 -2.21
CA ALA A 92 19.48 9.22 -1.82
C ALA A 92 20.36 8.87 -3.04
N LEU A 93 19.80 8.18 -4.04
CA LEU A 93 20.50 7.87 -5.30
C LEU A 93 20.89 9.13 -6.06
N LEU A 94 19.98 10.10 -6.18
CA LEU A 94 20.24 11.38 -6.85
C LEU A 94 21.31 12.19 -6.11
N ALA A 95 21.28 12.22 -4.78
CA ALA A 95 22.31 12.88 -3.97
C ALA A 95 23.70 12.27 -4.22
N ARG A 96 23.81 10.94 -4.21
CA ARG A 96 25.06 10.23 -4.54
C ARG A 96 25.56 10.52 -5.96
N LYS A 97 24.67 10.55 -6.96
CA LYS A 97 25.03 10.91 -8.35
C LYS A 97 25.52 12.36 -8.46
N ARG A 98 24.88 13.31 -7.78
CA ARG A 98 25.31 14.73 -7.76
C ARG A 98 26.67 14.91 -7.09
N MET A 99 26.95 14.20 -6.00
CA MET A 99 28.27 14.23 -5.35
C MET A 99 29.38 13.61 -6.21
N LYS A 100 29.07 12.61 -7.04
CA LYS A 100 30.02 11.99 -7.96
C LYS A 100 30.25 12.83 -9.23
N GLY A 101 29.22 13.53 -9.72
CA GLY A 101 29.29 14.41 -10.90
C GLY A 101 29.80 15.83 -10.63
N GLY A 102 29.79 16.30 -9.38
CA GLY A 102 30.28 17.63 -8.98
C GLY A 102 31.77 17.70 -8.63
N LYS A 103 32.52 16.60 -8.73
CA LYS A 103 33.98 16.63 -8.60
C LYS A 103 34.59 16.98 -9.95
N ASP A 104 34.54 18.25 -10.32
CA ASP A 104 35.62 18.80 -11.14
C ASP A 104 36.90 18.70 -10.31
N PRO A 105 37.89 17.85 -10.67
CA PRO A 105 39.13 17.72 -9.92
C PRO A 105 39.97 19.01 -9.90
N LYS A 106 39.52 20.07 -10.59
CA LYS A 106 40.23 21.35 -10.75
C LYS A 106 39.94 22.39 -9.66
N LYS A 107 38.95 22.20 -8.77
CA LYS A 107 38.65 23.16 -7.67
C LYS A 107 39.07 22.70 -6.26
N ALA A 108 39.69 21.52 -6.14
CA ALA A 108 40.19 20.99 -4.86
C ALA A 108 41.70 21.21 -4.64
N LYS A 109 42.29 22.24 -5.25
CA LYS A 109 43.66 22.70 -4.91
C LYS A 109 43.56 23.96 -4.05
N GLY A 110 43.23 23.75 -2.77
CA GLY A 110 43.19 24.79 -1.76
C GLY A 110 43.51 24.19 -0.39
N VAL A 111 44.81 24.14 -0.08
CA VAL A 111 45.40 23.92 1.25
C VAL A 111 45.13 22.55 1.87
N THR A 112 46.02 21.60 1.57
CA THR A 112 46.31 20.45 2.45
C THR A 112 46.90 20.97 3.77
N ARG A 113 46.05 21.10 4.80
CA ARG A 113 46.51 20.95 6.18
C ARG A 113 46.16 19.53 6.59
N ASN A 114 47.17 18.74 6.96
CA ASN A 114 46.99 17.38 7.47
C ASN A 114 46.26 17.43 8.82
N ASP A 115 44.95 17.68 8.81
CA ASP A 115 44.11 17.53 9.99
C ASP A 115 43.70 16.05 10.07
N GLU A 116 44.42 15.27 10.88
CA GLU A 116 44.13 13.86 11.20
C GLU A 116 42.68 13.64 11.66
N ALA A 117 42.03 14.70 12.16
CA ALA A 117 40.61 14.72 12.50
C ALA A 117 39.70 14.50 11.28
N ALA A 118 40.01 15.08 10.13
CA ALA A 118 39.19 14.95 8.92
C ALA A 118 39.25 13.53 8.33
N THR A 119 40.42 12.88 8.40
CA THR A 119 40.60 11.48 8.01
C THR A 119 39.93 10.51 8.98
N LYS A 120 39.93 10.82 10.29
CA LYS A 120 39.17 10.04 11.30
C LYS A 120 37.65 10.20 11.14
N ILE A 121 37.16 11.39 10.74
CA ILE A 121 35.73 11.60 10.43
C ILE A 121 35.32 10.87 9.14
N GLN A 122 36.18 10.84 8.11
CA GLN A 122 35.89 10.07 6.89
C GLN A 122 35.94 8.56 7.12
N LYS A 123 36.90 8.05 7.91
CA LYS A 123 36.92 6.64 8.33
C LYS A 123 35.72 6.30 9.20
N GLY A 124 35.37 7.17 10.15
CA GLY A 124 34.14 7.07 10.93
C GLY A 124 32.93 6.97 10.01
N ASN A 125 32.70 7.92 9.11
CA ASN A 125 31.56 7.89 8.18
C ASN A 125 31.56 6.71 7.20
N MET A 126 32.71 6.16 6.83
CA MET A 126 32.81 4.96 6.00
C MET A 126 32.47 3.71 6.82
N GLU A 127 32.94 3.64 8.08
CA GLU A 127 32.65 2.57 9.03
C GLU A 127 31.21 2.60 9.54
N TYR A 128 30.62 3.79 9.74
CA TYR A 128 29.19 3.98 10.03
C TYR A 128 28.31 3.61 8.83
N ALA A 129 28.79 3.84 7.59
CA ALA A 129 28.06 3.44 6.39
C ALA A 129 28.12 1.92 6.09
N GLU A 130 29.16 1.22 6.56
CA GLU A 130 29.28 -0.24 6.46
C GLU A 130 28.56 -0.96 7.62
N LYS A 131 28.58 -0.40 8.85
CA LYS A 131 27.92 -1.02 10.02
C LYS A 131 26.39 -0.94 10.01
N ASP A 132 25.79 -0.09 9.18
CA ASP A 132 24.33 -0.02 9.01
C ASP A 132 23.78 -1.06 8.00
N PHE A 133 24.62 -1.97 7.49
CA PHE A 133 24.17 -3.00 6.54
C PHE A 133 23.58 -4.26 7.21
N ASP A 134 23.85 -4.49 8.50
CA ASP A 134 23.34 -5.62 9.27
C ASP A 134 22.49 -5.17 10.48
N VAL A 135 21.73 -4.08 10.34
CA VAL A 135 20.54 -3.95 11.18
C VAL A 135 19.55 -4.96 10.62
N GLU A 136 19.56 -6.16 11.18
CA GLU A 136 18.44 -7.10 11.08
C GLU A 136 17.24 -6.37 11.68
N TYR A 137 16.54 -5.63 10.82
CA TYR A 137 15.37 -4.87 11.18
C TYR A 137 14.31 -5.92 11.47
N PHE A 138 14.13 -6.26 12.75
CA PHE A 138 12.98 -7.03 13.20
C PHE A 138 11.74 -6.18 12.94
N ASP A 139 11.19 -6.32 11.72
CA ASP A 139 9.95 -5.69 11.33
C ASP A 139 8.81 -6.47 12.01
N ALA A 140 8.34 -5.97 13.15
CA ALA A 140 7.15 -6.51 13.82
C ALA A 140 5.87 -6.39 12.97
N SER A 141 5.93 -5.78 11.76
CA SER A 141 4.88 -5.83 10.76
C SER A 141 5.11 -6.87 9.64
N GLU A 142 6.26 -7.54 9.64
CA GLU A 142 6.55 -8.73 8.81
C GLU A 142 6.30 -10.05 9.55
N THR A 143 6.07 -10.05 10.87
CA THR A 143 5.42 -11.20 11.50
C THR A 143 3.98 -11.24 11.00
N PRO A 144 3.59 -12.20 10.14
CA PRO A 144 2.20 -12.37 9.79
C PRO A 144 1.46 -12.55 11.11
N SER A 145 0.51 -11.68 11.41
CA SER A 145 -0.39 -11.95 12.52
C SER A 145 -1.00 -13.33 12.27
N GLU A 146 -1.13 -14.20 13.28
CA GLU A 146 -1.81 -15.50 13.11
C GLU A 146 -3.16 -15.34 12.39
N ALA A 147 -3.83 -14.19 12.56
CA ALA A 147 -5.05 -13.85 11.85
C ALA A 147 -4.89 -13.60 10.33
N GLU A 148 -3.76 -13.10 9.85
CA GLU A 148 -3.47 -12.93 8.42
C GLU A 148 -3.14 -14.28 7.76
N ASP A 149 -2.37 -15.14 8.43
CA ASP A 149 -2.10 -16.50 7.97
C ASP A 149 -3.37 -17.37 7.94
N LEU A 150 -4.23 -17.24 8.96
CA LEU A 150 -5.55 -17.88 8.99
C LEU A 150 -6.46 -17.38 7.87
N PHE A 151 -6.39 -16.08 7.54
CA PHE A 151 -7.19 -15.50 6.45
C PHE A 151 -6.69 -15.95 5.07
N GLU A 152 -5.38 -16.00 4.84
CA GLU A 152 -4.80 -16.48 3.58
C GLU A 152 -4.95 -17.99 3.39
N SER A 153 -4.83 -18.78 4.46
CA SER A 153 -5.05 -20.23 4.44
C SER A 153 -6.52 -20.58 4.20
N ALA A 154 -7.46 -19.89 4.85
CA ALA A 154 -8.89 -20.07 4.59
C ALA A 154 -9.26 -19.75 3.13
N ARG A 155 -8.69 -18.68 2.57
CA ARG A 155 -8.91 -18.31 1.17
C ARG A 155 -8.28 -19.30 0.19
N LYS A 156 -7.10 -19.85 0.52
CA LYS A 156 -6.47 -20.91 -0.27
C LYS A 156 -7.28 -22.20 -0.22
N GLU A 157 -7.79 -22.57 0.96
CA GLU A 157 -8.63 -23.76 1.13
C GLU A 157 -9.96 -23.63 0.39
N GLU A 158 -10.61 -22.46 0.46
CA GLU A 158 -11.84 -22.17 -0.28
C GLU A 158 -11.61 -22.21 -1.81
N ALA A 159 -10.50 -21.65 -2.29
CA ALA A 159 -10.14 -21.71 -3.72
C ALA A 159 -9.85 -23.15 -4.19
N LEU A 160 -9.21 -23.96 -3.35
CA LEU A 160 -8.88 -25.35 -3.66
C LEU A 160 -10.12 -26.24 -3.58
N ALA A 161 -11.05 -25.97 -2.65
CA ALA A 161 -12.35 -26.62 -2.57
C ALA A 161 -13.22 -26.29 -3.78
N ALA A 162 -13.24 -25.02 -4.22
CA ALA A 162 -13.92 -24.61 -5.44
C ALA A 162 -13.33 -25.28 -6.69
N ALA A 163 -11.99 -25.43 -6.76
CA ALA A 163 -11.33 -26.15 -7.84
C ALA A 163 -11.68 -27.65 -7.85
N ARG A 164 -11.71 -28.31 -6.68
CA ARG A 164 -12.12 -29.71 -6.57
C ARG A 164 -13.59 -29.94 -6.94
N LEU A 165 -14.49 -29.05 -6.55
CA LEU A 165 -15.90 -29.14 -6.95
C LEU A 165 -16.05 -28.98 -8.46
N ALA A 166 -15.28 -28.08 -9.08
CA ALA A 166 -15.25 -27.93 -10.53
C ALA A 166 -14.70 -29.18 -11.23
N GLU A 167 -13.71 -29.87 -10.67
CA GLU A 167 -13.20 -31.14 -11.23
C GLU A 167 -14.22 -32.28 -11.09
N VAL A 168 -14.94 -32.36 -9.97
CA VAL A 168 -16.01 -33.37 -9.78
C VAL A 168 -17.19 -33.10 -10.71
N GLU A 169 -17.58 -31.84 -10.88
CA GLU A 169 -18.66 -31.44 -11.80
C GLU A 169 -18.30 -31.76 -13.26
N GLN A 170 -17.03 -31.55 -13.65
CA GLN A 170 -16.53 -31.95 -14.97
C GLN A 170 -16.50 -33.48 -15.16
N ALA A 171 -16.17 -34.25 -14.12
CA ALA A 171 -16.17 -35.71 -14.19
C ALA A 171 -17.59 -36.30 -14.33
N THR A 172 -18.57 -35.71 -13.64
CA THR A 172 -19.98 -36.16 -13.72
C THR A 172 -20.63 -35.88 -15.08
N GLN A 173 -20.16 -34.86 -15.81
CA GLN A 173 -20.65 -34.56 -17.17
C GLN A 173 -20.08 -35.50 -18.24
N THR A 174 -19.02 -36.24 -17.94
CA THR A 174 -18.42 -37.25 -18.85
C THR A 174 -18.95 -38.67 -18.64
N GLU A 175 -19.64 -38.97 -17.53
CA GLU A 175 -20.21 -40.31 -17.28
C GLU A 175 -21.66 -40.47 -17.78
N ASP A 176 -22.36 -39.38 -18.08
CA ASP A 176 -23.76 -39.37 -18.57
C ASP A 176 -23.89 -39.19 -20.11
N ASN A 177 -22.81 -39.42 -20.87
CA ASN A 177 -22.80 -39.30 -22.35
C ASN A 177 -22.27 -40.58 -23.04
#